data_AF-A0A3N4IN32-F1
#
_entry.id   AF-A0A3N4IN32-F1
#
_cell.length_a   1.000
_cell.length_b   1.000
_cell.length_c   1.000
_cell.angle_alpha   90.00
_cell.angle_beta   90.00
_cell.angle_gamma   90.00
#
_symmetry.space_group_name_H-M   'P 1'
#
loop_
_entity.id
_entity.type
_entity.pdbx_description
1 polymer ?
#
loop_
_entity_poly.entity_id
_entity_poly.type
_entity_poly.pdbx_seq_one_letter_code
_entity_poly.pdbx_strand_id
1 'polypeptide(L)'
;MVRIGPFEFKITDNDLNPLPEYPYTDESASANPTRSASCYVQTPSPSEDQRFCITIDPVNPPLEYGFSDPKGYAFTPTYDGKKDAFDWDIKAPWYCEDPIDSQGLIIDSFSELPPRARRRYVEKELVFKPIETYEEQDESGMSEEEKKKLGCIEIEFAEINCFWEDEMSKEDLKRIKANEKYFGPKPKGGKLSGGKVHEKDVKGKSVSHSVGTGREKDSFSASDAIGYDVEPASRKYVRFYYRSKRALQGLGVVPADDASTTNEAPMQKPPTPAVRTEDSNHEERRNGTGSPPTAHSSGKKRKQSESASSIASKGSSGSSRKKRHVAEE
;
A
#
# COMPACT_ATOMS: atom_id res chain seq x y z
N MET A 1 -9.24 18.18 -1.92
CA MET A 1 -7.86 18.64 -1.72
C MET A 1 -7.59 18.72 -0.23
N VAL A 2 -6.48 18.14 0.24
CA VAL A 2 -6.12 18.14 1.66
C VAL A 2 -4.86 18.96 1.88
N ARG A 3 -4.91 19.95 2.76
CA ARG A 3 -3.75 20.79 3.10
C ARG A 3 -3.31 20.53 4.54
N ILE A 4 -2.02 20.27 4.74
CA ILE A 4 -1.42 20.14 6.07
C ILE A 4 0.02 20.67 6.06
N GLY A 5 0.31 21.61 6.95
CA GLY A 5 1.60 22.28 6.97
C GLY A 5 1.89 23.01 5.64
N PRO A 6 3.10 22.87 5.07
CA PRO A 6 3.49 23.57 3.85
C PRO A 6 3.04 22.86 2.56
N PHE A 7 2.30 21.75 2.65
CA PHE A 7 1.95 20.92 1.50
C PHE A 7 0.44 20.78 1.29
N GLU A 8 0.10 20.61 0.03
CA GLU A 8 -1.21 20.24 -0.48
C GLU A 8 -1.11 18.87 -1.14
N PHE A 9 -2.06 18.00 -0.80
CA PHE A 9 -2.10 16.61 -1.23
C PHE A 9 -3.39 16.38 -2.00
N LYS A 10 -3.29 15.67 -3.13
CA LYS A 10 -4.44 15.21 -3.92
C LYS A 10 -4.20 13.80 -4.44
N ILE A 11 -5.29 13.06 -4.59
CA ILE A 11 -5.30 11.85 -5.42
C ILE A 11 -5.81 12.25 -6.80
N THR A 12 -5.06 11.93 -7.84
CA THR A 12 -5.42 12.23 -9.22
C THR A 12 -5.58 10.95 -10.03
N ASP A 13 -6.27 11.02 -11.16
CA ASP A 13 -6.24 9.96 -12.17
C ASP A 13 -4.88 9.93 -12.92
N ASN A 14 -4.77 9.04 -13.90
CA ASN A 14 -3.59 8.89 -14.75
C ASN A 14 -3.28 10.14 -15.61
N ASP A 15 -4.27 10.99 -15.86
CA ASP A 15 -4.13 12.23 -16.64
C ASP A 15 -3.93 13.45 -15.72
N LEU A 16 -3.66 13.21 -14.42
CA LEU A 16 -3.44 14.20 -13.37
C LEU A 16 -4.67 15.07 -13.04
N ASN A 17 -5.88 14.63 -13.40
CA ASN A 17 -7.10 15.29 -12.95
C ASN A 17 -7.42 14.86 -11.51
N PRO A 18 -7.78 15.79 -10.62
CA PRO A 18 -8.11 15.44 -9.23
C PRO A 18 -9.37 14.59 -9.17
N LEU A 19 -9.29 13.49 -8.41
CA LEU A 19 -10.48 12.69 -8.09
C LEU A 19 -11.40 13.45 -7.13
N PRO A 20 -12.72 13.19 -7.12
CA PRO A 20 -13.64 13.85 -6.20
C PRO A 20 -13.29 13.53 -4.74
N GLU A 21 -13.17 14.59 -3.93
CA GLU A 21 -12.83 14.50 -2.51
C GLU A 21 -13.95 15.05 -1.63
N TYR A 22 -14.16 14.43 -0.47
CA TYR A 22 -15.21 14.81 0.47
C TYR A 22 -14.67 14.88 1.91
N PRO A 23 -15.24 15.73 2.78
CA PRO A 23 -14.82 15.82 4.18
C PRO A 23 -14.96 14.48 4.92
N TYR A 24 -13.96 14.13 5.73
CA TYR A 24 -14.04 12.99 6.64
C TYR A 24 -14.68 13.43 7.96
N THR A 25 -15.79 12.80 8.34
CA THR A 25 -16.67 13.25 9.43
C THR A 25 -16.45 12.55 10.77
N ASP A 26 -15.58 11.55 10.84
CA ASP A 26 -15.31 10.87 12.12
C ASP A 26 -14.40 11.76 12.98
N GLU A 27 -15.01 12.35 14.03
CA GLU A 27 -14.39 13.29 14.96
C GLU A 27 -13.16 12.69 15.66
N SER A 28 -13.08 11.36 15.80
CA SER A 28 -11.97 10.69 16.46
C SER A 28 -10.64 10.80 15.68
N ALA A 29 -10.69 10.97 14.37
CA ALA A 29 -9.49 11.07 13.53
C ALA A 29 -8.86 12.47 13.51
N SER A 30 -9.55 13.49 14.02
CA SER A 30 -9.09 14.88 14.05
C SER A 30 -8.58 15.33 15.43
N ALA A 31 -8.12 14.39 16.27
CA ALA A 31 -7.62 14.70 17.61
C ALA A 31 -6.45 15.71 17.61
N ASN A 32 -5.76 15.88 16.47
CA ASN A 32 -4.77 16.94 16.29
C ASN A 32 -4.73 17.43 14.82
N PRO A 33 -5.51 18.47 14.44
CA PRO A 33 -5.57 18.95 13.07
C PRO A 33 -4.25 19.55 12.56
N THR A 34 -3.30 19.86 13.46
CA THR A 34 -1.96 20.32 13.07
C THR A 34 -1.03 19.16 12.67
N ARG A 35 -1.37 17.93 13.07
CA ARG A 35 -0.56 16.73 12.83
C ARG A 35 -1.22 15.71 11.91
N SER A 36 -2.53 15.75 11.75
CA SER A 36 -3.22 14.83 10.85
C SER A 36 -4.37 15.49 10.12
N ALA A 37 -4.52 15.16 8.85
CA ALA A 37 -5.67 15.51 8.04
C ALA A 37 -6.22 14.27 7.32
N SER A 38 -7.53 14.20 7.16
CA SER A 38 -8.21 13.06 6.55
C SER A 38 -9.31 13.53 5.60
N CYS A 39 -9.50 12.84 4.49
CA CYS A 39 -10.65 13.03 3.60
C CYS A 39 -11.12 11.70 2.99
N TYR A 40 -12.32 11.69 2.42
CA TYR A 40 -12.76 10.63 1.53
C TYR A 40 -12.37 10.96 0.09
N VAL A 41 -12.04 9.93 -0.69
CA VAL A 41 -11.79 10.03 -2.13
C VAL A 41 -12.74 9.09 -2.85
N GLN A 42 -13.38 9.56 -3.93
CA GLN A 42 -14.17 8.70 -4.79
C GLN A 42 -13.27 8.02 -5.82
N THR A 43 -13.28 6.69 -5.85
CA THR A 43 -12.61 5.92 -6.89
C THR A 43 -13.31 6.12 -8.25
N PRO A 44 -12.59 6.01 -9.38
CA PRO A 44 -13.21 6.06 -10.70
C PRO A 44 -14.30 5.00 -10.88
N SER A 45 -15.18 5.22 -11.85
CA SER A 45 -16.23 4.27 -12.21
C SER A 45 -15.60 2.98 -12.75
N PRO A 46 -16.21 1.79 -12.59
CA PRO A 46 -15.59 0.53 -13.04
C PRO A 46 -15.25 0.43 -14.53
N SER A 47 -15.87 1.27 -15.38
CA SER A 47 -15.60 1.38 -16.81
C SER A 47 -14.44 2.33 -17.16
N GLU A 48 -13.98 3.12 -16.19
CA GLU A 48 -12.89 4.08 -16.34
C GLU A 48 -11.56 3.47 -15.89
N ASP A 49 -10.46 4.11 -16.27
CA ASP A 49 -9.13 3.71 -15.81
C ASP A 49 -9.05 3.82 -14.28
N GLN A 50 -8.55 2.77 -13.64
CA GLN A 50 -8.41 2.69 -12.19
C GLN A 50 -7.03 3.10 -11.70
N ARG A 51 -6.11 3.45 -12.61
CA ARG A 51 -4.80 3.99 -12.27
C ARG A 51 -4.95 5.36 -11.59
N PHE A 52 -4.12 5.59 -10.59
CA PHE A 52 -4.12 6.86 -9.85
C PHE A 52 -2.70 7.26 -9.48
N CYS A 53 -2.54 8.55 -9.21
CA CYS A 53 -1.31 9.13 -8.69
C CYS A 53 -1.63 9.92 -7.41
N ILE A 54 -0.61 10.13 -6.59
CA ILE A 54 -0.65 11.07 -5.47
C ILE A 54 0.18 12.28 -5.88
N THR A 55 -0.41 13.47 -5.86
CA THR A 55 0.31 14.73 -6.09
C THR A 55 0.50 15.44 -4.76
N ILE A 56 1.72 15.93 -4.53
CA ILE A 56 2.14 16.63 -3.33
C ILE A 56 2.78 17.95 -3.77
N ASP A 57 2.02 19.02 -3.62
CA ASP A 57 2.37 20.36 -4.07
C ASP A 57 2.75 21.24 -2.88
N PRO A 58 3.91 21.92 -2.88
CA PRO A 58 4.21 22.97 -1.91
C PRO A 58 3.23 24.14 -2.08
N VAL A 59 2.57 24.58 -1.00
CA VAL A 59 1.51 25.61 -1.10
C VAL A 59 2.04 27.04 -1.26
N ASN A 60 3.34 27.25 -1.03
CA ASN A 60 4.03 28.52 -1.28
C ASN A 60 5.43 28.22 -1.89
N PRO A 61 5.86 28.89 -2.97
CA PRO A 61 7.20 28.75 -3.51
C PRO A 61 8.21 29.68 -2.80
N PRO A 62 9.46 29.21 -2.64
CA PRO A 62 9.75 28.02 -1.87
C PRO A 62 9.73 28.35 -0.38
N LEU A 63 10.05 27.35 0.40
CA LEU A 63 10.64 27.51 1.70
C LEU A 63 11.73 28.65 1.68
N GLU A 64 11.38 29.92 1.92
CA GLU A 64 12.30 31.03 2.28
C GLU A 64 12.95 30.73 3.64
N TYR A 65 13.86 29.77 3.63
CA TYR A 65 14.32 29.11 4.83
C TYR A 65 15.82 29.39 4.99
N GLY A 66 16.21 29.92 6.15
CA GLY A 66 17.60 30.20 6.53
C GLY A 66 18.38 28.92 6.88
N PHE A 67 19.64 29.04 7.27
CA PHE A 67 20.49 27.87 7.60
C PHE A 67 20.00 26.99 8.78
N SER A 68 18.97 27.41 9.52
CA SER A 68 18.37 26.66 10.64
C SER A 68 17.33 25.63 10.23
N ASP A 69 17.09 25.50 8.94
CA ASP A 69 15.85 24.96 8.42
C ASP A 69 16.00 23.57 7.80
N PRO A 70 14.90 22.81 7.68
CA PRO A 70 14.96 21.44 7.17
C PRO A 70 15.55 21.40 5.76
N LYS A 71 16.44 20.42 5.52
CA LYS A 71 17.07 20.19 4.21
C LYS A 71 16.06 19.69 3.15
N GLY A 72 14.86 19.31 3.58
CA GLY A 72 13.77 18.81 2.75
C GLY A 72 12.69 18.15 3.60
N TYR A 73 11.78 17.45 2.94
CA TYR A 73 10.74 16.66 3.57
C TYR A 73 10.71 15.27 2.97
N ALA A 74 10.57 14.28 3.85
CA ALA A 74 10.41 12.88 3.50
C ALA A 74 8.93 12.49 3.59
N PHE A 75 8.47 11.66 2.66
CA PHE A 75 7.11 11.19 2.51
C PHE A 75 7.10 9.67 2.43
N THR A 76 6.50 9.02 3.41
CA THR A 76 6.28 7.58 3.45
C THR A 76 4.81 7.27 3.13
N PRO A 77 4.49 6.81 1.91
CA PRO A 77 3.17 6.29 1.63
C PRO A 77 2.98 4.86 2.17
N THR A 78 1.77 4.59 2.65
CA THR A 78 1.30 3.30 3.14
C THR A 78 -0.07 3.03 2.53
N TYR A 79 -0.19 1.94 1.78
CA TYR A 79 -1.40 1.57 1.06
C TYR A 79 -2.01 0.33 1.68
N ASP A 80 -3.25 0.42 2.17
CA ASP A 80 -3.91 -0.71 2.86
C ASP A 80 -3.07 -1.31 4.00
N GLY A 81 -2.31 -0.46 4.68
CA GLY A 81 -1.40 -0.85 5.75
C GLY A 81 -0.06 -1.44 5.32
N LYS A 82 0.21 -1.51 4.02
CA LYS A 82 1.50 -1.91 3.45
C LYS A 82 2.31 -0.66 3.11
N LYS A 83 3.36 -0.43 3.91
CA LYS A 83 4.31 0.66 3.71
C LYS A 83 5.13 0.40 2.44
N ASP A 84 5.35 1.45 1.66
CA ASP A 84 6.25 1.44 0.50
C ASP A 84 7.68 1.07 0.93
N ALA A 85 8.44 0.42 0.04
CA ALA A 85 9.81 0.04 0.34
C ALA A 85 10.73 1.26 0.50
N PHE A 86 10.38 2.36 -0.17
CA PHE A 86 11.10 3.61 -0.08
C PHE A 86 10.19 4.75 0.31
N ASP A 87 10.82 5.72 0.94
CA ASP A 87 10.24 7.02 1.13
C ASP A 87 10.56 7.87 -0.10
N TRP A 88 9.74 8.87 -0.34
CA TRP A 88 9.89 9.87 -1.40
C TRP A 88 10.29 11.19 -0.76
N ASP A 89 11.00 12.07 -1.45
CA ASP A 89 11.42 13.34 -0.85
C ASP A 89 11.20 14.55 -1.77
N ILE A 90 10.96 15.70 -1.13
CA ILE A 90 11.07 17.02 -1.76
C ILE A 90 12.23 17.72 -1.04
N LYS A 91 13.25 18.09 -1.79
CA LYS A 91 14.43 18.75 -1.25
C LYS A 91 14.22 20.25 -1.16
N ALA A 92 14.86 20.88 -0.17
CA ALA A 92 14.85 22.33 -0.09
C ALA A 92 15.63 22.92 -1.29
N PRO A 93 15.15 24.01 -1.92
CA PRO A 93 15.79 24.53 -3.13
C PRO A 93 17.22 25.04 -2.91
N TRP A 94 17.58 25.45 -1.70
CA TRP A 94 18.97 25.82 -1.36
C TRP A 94 19.89 24.60 -1.21
N TYR A 95 19.31 23.40 -1.08
CA TYR A 95 20.03 22.14 -0.97
C TYR A 95 20.22 21.46 -2.33
N CYS A 96 19.42 21.80 -3.34
CA CYS A 96 19.54 21.28 -4.70
C CYS A 96 20.25 22.26 -5.63
N GLU A 97 21.10 21.72 -6.51
CA GLU A 97 21.62 22.47 -7.65
C GLU A 97 20.53 22.68 -8.74
N ASP A 98 19.55 21.76 -8.81
CA ASP A 98 18.46 21.80 -9.78
C ASP A 98 17.14 22.29 -9.13
N PRO A 99 16.54 23.41 -9.60
CA PRO A 99 15.24 23.90 -9.12
C PRO A 99 14.08 22.91 -9.31
N ILE A 100 14.20 21.93 -10.22
CA ILE A 100 13.14 20.96 -10.52
C ILE A 100 12.77 20.14 -9.28
N ASP A 101 13.74 19.80 -8.45
CA ASP A 101 13.56 18.99 -7.22
C ASP A 101 12.70 19.68 -6.14
N SER A 102 12.34 20.95 -6.34
CA SER A 102 11.54 21.75 -5.41
C SER A 102 10.09 22.02 -5.86
N GLN A 103 9.71 21.55 -7.06
CA GLN A 103 8.42 21.93 -7.70
C GLN A 103 7.21 21.11 -7.24
N GLY A 104 7.43 20.04 -6.48
CA GLY A 104 6.39 19.12 -6.03
C GLY A 104 6.74 17.69 -6.37
N LEU A 105 5.91 16.76 -5.91
CA LEU A 105 6.17 15.33 -6.00
C LEU A 105 4.93 14.61 -6.53
N ILE A 106 5.15 13.72 -7.50
CA ILE A 106 4.13 12.82 -8.01
C ILE A 106 4.54 11.39 -7.65
N ILE A 107 3.73 10.74 -6.82
CA ILE A 107 3.88 9.33 -6.47
C ILE A 107 2.87 8.54 -7.28
N ASP A 108 3.34 7.84 -8.31
CA ASP A 108 2.49 7.05 -9.21
C ASP A 108 2.87 5.56 -9.24
N SER A 109 3.78 5.17 -8.35
CA SER A 109 4.27 3.80 -8.23
C SER A 109 4.35 3.35 -6.77
N PHE A 110 4.32 2.03 -6.60
CA PHE A 110 4.67 1.34 -5.37
C PHE A 110 5.96 0.58 -5.58
N SER A 111 6.96 0.79 -4.72
CA SER A 111 8.19 0.02 -4.76
C SER A 111 8.06 -1.26 -3.95
N GLU A 112 8.22 -2.40 -4.61
CA GLU A 112 8.30 -3.70 -3.93
C GLU A 112 9.67 -4.35 -4.11
N LEU A 113 10.07 -5.14 -3.11
CA LEU A 113 11.23 -6.02 -3.20
C LEU A 113 10.79 -7.41 -3.69
N PRO A 114 11.10 -7.82 -4.94
CA PRO A 114 10.74 -9.14 -5.42
C PRO A 114 11.39 -10.23 -4.53
N PRO A 115 10.70 -11.34 -4.23
CA PRO A 115 11.19 -12.37 -3.29
C PRO A 115 12.56 -12.97 -3.65
N ARG A 116 12.96 -12.90 -4.92
CA ARG A 116 14.21 -13.49 -5.44
C ARG A 116 15.27 -12.43 -5.81
N ALA A 117 14.91 -11.15 -5.79
CA ALA A 117 15.83 -10.07 -6.10
C ALA A 117 16.55 -9.62 -4.84
N ARG A 118 17.85 -9.89 -4.75
CA ARG A 118 18.68 -9.29 -3.71
C ARG A 118 18.99 -7.86 -4.14
N ARG A 119 18.38 -6.88 -3.48
CA ARG A 119 18.65 -5.43 -3.65
C ARG A 119 18.19 -4.80 -4.96
N ARG A 120 17.38 -5.47 -5.77
CA ARG A 120 16.71 -4.83 -6.92
C ARG A 120 15.24 -4.66 -6.55
N TYR A 121 14.77 -3.44 -6.59
CA TYR A 121 13.39 -3.09 -6.35
C TYR A 121 12.68 -2.88 -7.67
N VAL A 122 11.38 -3.09 -7.66
CA VAL A 122 10.53 -2.95 -8.83
C VAL A 122 9.44 -1.97 -8.48
N GLU A 123 9.30 -0.94 -9.31
CA GLU A 123 8.22 0.02 -9.24
C GLU A 123 7.06 -0.45 -10.08
N LYS A 124 5.86 -0.41 -9.50
CA LYS A 124 4.64 -0.79 -10.21
C LYS A 124 3.59 0.28 -10.10
N GLU A 125 2.83 0.48 -11.17
CA GLU A 125 1.71 1.42 -11.21
C GLU A 125 0.74 1.16 -10.05
N LEU A 126 0.22 2.23 -9.46
CA LEU A 126 -0.85 2.16 -8.46
C LEU A 126 -2.21 2.05 -9.14
N VAL A 127 -3.05 1.11 -8.68
CA VAL A 127 -4.41 0.91 -9.21
C VAL A 127 -5.41 0.66 -8.10
N PHE A 128 -6.60 1.22 -8.21
CA PHE A 128 -7.75 0.79 -7.41
C PHE A 128 -8.27 -0.55 -7.93
N LYS A 129 -8.53 -1.49 -7.03
CA LYS A 129 -9.13 -2.80 -7.36
C LYS A 129 -10.34 -3.06 -6.46
N PRO A 130 -11.46 -3.59 -6.98
CA PRO A 130 -12.54 -4.04 -6.12
C PRO A 130 -12.01 -5.05 -5.09
N ILE A 131 -12.49 -4.97 -3.85
CA ILE A 131 -12.11 -5.97 -2.85
C ILE A 131 -12.67 -7.32 -3.26
N GLU A 132 -11.80 -8.32 -3.37
CA GLU A 132 -12.21 -9.70 -3.52
C GLU A 132 -12.64 -10.26 -2.16
N THR A 133 -13.87 -10.76 -2.09
CA THR A 133 -14.39 -11.39 -0.87
C THR A 133 -14.47 -12.90 -1.01
N TYR A 134 -14.42 -13.60 0.12
CA TYR A 134 -14.70 -15.03 0.20
C TYR A 134 -15.76 -15.32 1.28
N GLU A 135 -16.57 -16.36 1.04
CA GLU A 135 -17.66 -16.78 1.92
C GLU A 135 -17.27 -17.92 2.88
N GLU A 136 -16.37 -18.81 2.46
CA GLU A 136 -15.99 -20.01 3.21
C GLU A 136 -14.94 -19.75 4.29
N GLN A 137 -14.86 -20.65 5.26
CA GLN A 137 -14.03 -20.52 6.46
C GLN A 137 -12.55 -20.87 6.19
N ASP A 138 -11.96 -20.32 5.12
CA ASP A 138 -10.54 -20.49 4.85
C ASP A 138 -9.71 -19.74 5.92
N GLU A 139 -8.86 -20.48 6.64
CA GLU A 139 -8.10 -20.01 7.81
C GLU A 139 -6.94 -19.05 7.46
N SER A 140 -6.71 -18.72 6.18
CA SER A 140 -5.60 -17.85 5.75
C SER A 140 -6.03 -16.41 5.43
N GLY A 141 -6.87 -15.83 6.28
CA GLY A 141 -7.32 -14.44 6.16
C GLY A 141 -6.27 -13.41 6.59
N MET A 142 -6.47 -12.14 6.19
CA MET A 142 -5.72 -11.00 6.73
C MET A 142 -5.87 -10.90 8.26
N SER A 143 -4.86 -10.33 8.93
CA SER A 143 -4.96 -9.99 10.35
C SER A 143 -6.00 -8.89 10.61
N GLU A 144 -6.53 -8.81 11.83
CA GLU A 144 -7.48 -7.75 12.21
C GLU A 144 -6.89 -6.35 12.06
N GLU A 145 -5.58 -6.21 12.30
CA GLU A 145 -4.85 -4.96 12.11
C GLU A 145 -4.79 -4.55 10.64
N GLU A 146 -4.56 -5.50 9.73
CA GLU A 146 -4.57 -5.25 8.28
C GLU A 146 -5.97 -4.87 7.81
N LYS A 147 -7.01 -5.58 8.29
CA LYS A 147 -8.41 -5.30 7.94
C LYS A 147 -8.84 -3.88 8.29
N LYS A 148 -8.34 -3.31 9.39
CA LYS A 148 -8.64 -1.93 9.81
C LYS A 148 -8.01 -0.88 8.90
N LYS A 149 -6.95 -1.23 8.19
CA LYS A 149 -6.23 -0.32 7.29
C LYS A 149 -6.73 -0.40 5.84
N LEU A 150 -7.64 -1.32 5.53
CA LEU A 150 -8.22 -1.47 4.20
C LEU A 150 -9.01 -0.22 3.76
N GLY A 151 -8.85 0.14 2.50
CA GLY A 151 -9.45 1.32 1.91
C GLY A 151 -8.79 2.61 2.40
N CYS A 152 -7.52 2.58 2.78
CA CYS A 152 -6.82 3.76 3.29
C CYS A 152 -5.44 3.90 2.64
N ILE A 153 -5.17 5.09 2.11
CA ILE A 153 -3.81 5.55 1.77
C ILE A 153 -3.39 6.49 2.88
N GLU A 154 -2.35 6.14 3.63
CA GLU A 154 -1.76 6.98 4.65
C GLU A 154 -0.40 7.48 4.17
N ILE A 155 -0.18 8.79 4.21
CA ILE A 155 1.10 9.42 3.89
C ILE A 155 1.62 10.01 5.20
N GLU A 156 2.66 9.39 5.75
CA GLU A 156 3.45 9.98 6.82
C GLU A 156 4.47 10.92 6.19
N PHE A 157 4.67 12.12 6.73
CA PHE A 157 5.74 12.98 6.28
C PHE A 157 6.41 13.74 7.43
N ALA A 158 7.70 14.02 7.27
CA ALA A 158 8.55 14.62 8.29
C ALA A 158 9.67 15.46 7.67
N GLU A 159 10.20 16.38 8.46
CA GLU A 159 11.34 17.22 8.12
C GLU A 159 12.64 16.40 8.09
N ILE A 160 13.45 16.60 7.05
CA ILE A 160 14.78 15.98 6.90
C ILE A 160 15.82 16.82 7.64
N ASN A 161 16.48 16.22 8.63
CA ASN A 161 17.54 16.85 9.41
C ASN A 161 18.88 16.83 8.66
N CYS A 162 19.26 15.67 8.11
CA CYS A 162 20.48 15.53 7.34
C CYS A 162 20.38 14.41 6.31
N PHE A 163 21.10 14.56 5.21
CA PHE A 163 21.39 13.49 4.26
C PHE A 163 22.70 12.82 4.63
N TRP A 164 22.74 11.50 4.57
CA TRP A 164 23.92 10.73 4.98
C TRP A 164 25.16 10.99 4.11
N GLU A 165 24.98 11.50 2.89
CA GLU A 165 26.09 11.77 1.96
C GLU A 165 26.92 13.02 2.32
N ASP A 166 26.33 13.99 3.02
CA ASP A 166 27.01 15.25 3.35
C ASP A 166 27.98 15.14 4.54
N GLU A 167 27.60 14.32 5.53
CA GLU A 167 28.23 14.38 6.86
C GLU A 167 29.04 13.14 7.19
N MET A 168 28.91 12.07 6.39
CA MET A 168 29.60 10.82 6.67
C MET A 168 30.88 10.67 5.87
N SER A 169 31.94 10.28 6.58
CA SER A 169 33.18 9.84 5.93
C SER A 169 32.88 8.69 4.96
N LYS A 170 33.68 8.55 3.90
CA LYS A 170 33.56 7.42 2.96
C LYS A 170 33.61 6.07 3.69
N GLU A 171 34.37 6.00 4.78
CA GLU A 171 34.48 4.85 5.67
C GLU A 171 33.19 4.56 6.43
N ASP A 172 32.50 5.59 6.95
CA ASP A 172 31.23 5.44 7.65
C ASP A 172 30.11 5.09 6.66
N LEU A 173 30.10 5.72 5.48
CA LEU A 173 29.19 5.37 4.39
C LEU A 173 29.39 3.92 3.94
N LYS A 174 30.65 3.46 3.88
CA LYS A 174 30.99 2.07 3.61
C LYS A 174 30.59 1.14 4.76
N ARG A 175 30.67 1.58 6.03
CA ARG A 175 30.22 0.81 7.20
C ARG A 175 28.70 0.69 7.26
N ILE A 176 27.96 1.75 6.94
CA ILE A 176 26.49 1.74 6.83
C ILE A 176 26.07 0.87 5.66
N LYS A 177 26.65 1.05 4.47
CA LYS A 177 26.41 0.19 3.30
C LYS A 177 26.77 -1.29 3.55
N ALA A 178 27.75 -1.56 4.41
CA ALA A 178 28.15 -2.92 4.80
C ALA A 178 27.29 -3.51 5.94
N ASN A 179 26.70 -2.69 6.81
CA ASN A 179 25.83 -3.12 7.90
C ASN A 179 24.36 -2.97 7.48
N GLU A 180 23.71 -4.10 7.19
CA GLU A 180 22.25 -4.19 6.99
C GLU A 180 21.39 -3.71 8.19
N LYS A 181 22.02 -3.25 9.28
CA LYS A 181 21.38 -2.78 10.51
C LYS A 181 21.04 -1.28 10.50
N TYR A 182 21.69 -0.48 9.65
CA TYR A 182 21.50 0.98 9.60
C TYR A 182 20.43 1.42 8.59
N PHE A 183 20.32 0.70 7.48
CA PHE A 183 19.02 0.62 6.81
C PHE A 183 18.12 -0.07 7.82
N GLY A 184 17.03 0.57 8.26
CA GLY A 184 16.09 -0.03 9.20
C GLY A 184 15.71 -1.47 8.81
N PRO A 185 15.05 -2.24 9.70
CA PRO A 185 14.69 -3.63 9.40
C PRO A 185 14.21 -3.73 7.97
N LYS A 186 14.94 -4.51 7.13
CA LYS A 186 14.68 -4.61 5.67
C LYS A 186 13.18 -4.53 5.49
N PRO A 187 12.64 -3.51 4.80
CA PRO A 187 11.20 -3.44 4.61
C PRO A 187 10.81 -4.81 4.10
N LYS A 188 10.01 -5.52 4.90
CA LYS A 188 9.50 -6.83 4.50
C LYS A 188 8.55 -6.46 3.38
N GLY A 189 9.09 -6.31 2.16
CA GLY A 189 8.40 -5.75 1.01
C GLY A 189 7.09 -6.49 0.87
N GLY A 190 6.05 -5.88 1.42
CA GLY A 190 4.74 -6.48 1.44
C GLY A 190 4.26 -6.34 0.02
N LYS A 191 4.04 -7.46 -0.68
CA LYS A 191 3.33 -7.36 -1.95
C LYS A 191 2.00 -6.69 -1.67
N LEU A 192 1.60 -5.70 -2.46
CA LEU A 192 0.21 -5.26 -2.57
C LEU A 192 -0.60 -6.35 -3.29
N SER A 193 -0.59 -7.59 -2.76
CA SER A 193 -1.58 -8.58 -3.11
C SER A 193 -2.86 -8.17 -2.39
N GLY A 194 -3.87 -7.79 -3.17
CA GLY A 194 -5.26 -7.71 -2.71
C GLY A 194 -5.70 -9.10 -2.29
N GLY A 195 -5.29 -9.53 -1.10
CA GLY A 195 -5.74 -10.79 -0.51
C GLY A 195 -7.25 -10.76 -0.40
N LYS A 196 -7.87 -11.92 -0.50
CA LYS A 196 -9.32 -12.01 -0.29
C LYS A 196 -9.63 -11.65 1.17
N VAL A 197 -10.71 -10.90 1.38
CA VAL A 197 -11.18 -10.52 2.71
C VAL A 197 -12.48 -11.27 2.99
N HIS A 198 -12.71 -11.73 4.22
CA HIS A 198 -14.00 -12.36 4.51
C HIS A 198 -15.10 -11.30 4.37
N GLU A 199 -16.18 -11.62 3.66
CA GLU A 199 -17.30 -10.68 3.44
C GLU A 199 -17.81 -10.03 4.74
N LYS A 200 -17.83 -10.76 5.86
CA LYS A 200 -18.26 -10.26 7.17
C LYS A 200 -17.39 -9.09 7.68
N ASP A 201 -16.12 -9.05 7.30
CA ASP A 201 -15.19 -8.03 7.78
C ASP A 201 -15.33 -6.70 7.03
N VAL A 202 -15.83 -6.74 5.79
CA VAL A 202 -16.10 -5.56 4.96
C VAL A 202 -17.54 -5.07 5.11
N LYS A 203 -18.47 -5.97 5.47
CA LYS A 203 -19.87 -5.64 5.67
C LYS A 203 -20.03 -4.59 6.77
N GLY A 204 -20.63 -3.46 6.42
CA GLY A 204 -20.88 -2.34 7.35
C GLY A 204 -19.72 -1.36 7.53
N LYS A 205 -18.49 -1.67 7.05
CA LYS A 205 -17.36 -0.71 7.06
C LYS A 205 -17.30 0.17 5.81
N SER A 206 -18.23 -0.05 4.89
CA SER A 206 -18.32 0.61 3.58
C SER A 206 -17.04 0.52 2.76
N VAL A 207 -16.12 -0.42 3.03
CA VAL A 207 -14.89 -0.58 2.23
C VAL A 207 -15.24 -1.30 0.93
N SER A 208 -14.93 -0.68 -0.21
CA SER A 208 -15.27 -1.21 -1.54
C SER A 208 -14.08 -1.63 -2.39
N HIS A 209 -12.93 -1.00 -2.14
CA HIS A 209 -11.73 -1.13 -2.97
C HIS A 209 -10.49 -1.35 -2.10
N SER A 210 -9.48 -1.97 -2.69
CA SER A 210 -8.10 -2.05 -2.20
C SER A 210 -7.15 -1.41 -3.22
N VAL A 211 -5.95 -1.04 -2.79
CA VAL A 211 -4.86 -0.69 -3.70
C VAL A 211 -4.18 -1.97 -4.16
N GLY A 212 -4.05 -2.11 -5.46
CA GLY A 212 -3.21 -3.12 -6.09
C GLY A 212 -2.11 -2.48 -6.92
N THR A 213 -1.27 -3.34 -7.49
CA THR A 213 -0.25 -2.93 -8.48
C THR A 213 -0.68 -3.30 -9.90
N GLY A 214 -0.34 -2.42 -10.85
CA GLY A 214 -0.48 -2.57 -12.29
C GLY A 214 0.80 -3.04 -12.96
N ARG A 215 1.18 -2.40 -14.09
CA ARG A 215 2.38 -2.76 -14.86
C ARG A 215 3.64 -2.35 -14.11
N GLU A 216 4.74 -3.07 -14.37
CA GLU A 216 6.07 -2.66 -13.94
C GLU A 216 6.49 -1.42 -14.74
N LYS A 217 6.85 -0.34 -14.02
CA LYS A 217 7.29 0.93 -14.60
C LYS A 217 8.79 0.95 -14.76
N ASP A 218 9.50 0.66 -13.66
CA ASP A 218 10.95 0.73 -13.58
C ASP A 218 11.49 -0.25 -12.53
N SER A 219 12.81 -0.37 -12.48
CA SER A 219 13.51 -1.13 -11.47
C SER A 219 14.84 -0.48 -11.15
N PHE A 220 15.17 -0.37 -9.87
CA PHE A 220 16.40 0.26 -9.42
C PHE A 220 17.11 -0.56 -8.35
N SER A 221 18.39 -0.24 -8.10
CA SER A 221 19.19 -0.92 -7.09
C SER A 221 19.10 -0.18 -5.76
N ALA A 222 19.08 -0.93 -4.65
CA ALA A 222 19.18 -0.39 -3.31
C ALA A 222 20.41 0.51 -3.09
N SER A 223 21.46 0.31 -3.91
CA SER A 223 22.69 1.11 -3.87
C SER A 223 22.49 2.56 -4.27
N ASP A 224 21.40 2.83 -4.98
CA ASP A 224 21.12 4.12 -5.61
C ASP A 224 20.21 4.98 -4.71
N ALA A 225 19.66 4.38 -3.66
CA ALA A 225 18.85 5.08 -2.67
C ALA A 225 19.71 5.96 -1.75
N ILE A 226 19.30 7.21 -1.62
CA ILE A 226 19.88 8.18 -0.68
C ILE A 226 19.25 7.94 0.69
N GLY A 227 20.09 7.86 1.72
CA GLY A 227 19.64 7.77 3.11
C GLY A 227 19.62 9.14 3.77
N TYR A 228 18.68 9.34 4.69
CA TYR A 228 18.56 10.55 5.47
C TYR A 228 17.97 10.26 6.85
N ASP A 229 18.16 11.20 7.78
CA ASP A 229 17.52 11.20 9.09
C ASP A 229 16.40 12.24 9.12
N VAL A 230 15.26 11.85 9.71
CA VAL A 230 14.08 12.72 9.86
C VAL A 230 13.87 13.12 11.32
N GLU A 231 13.34 14.32 11.54
CA GLU A 231 13.00 14.81 12.89
C GLU A 231 11.71 14.13 13.40
N PRO A 232 11.75 13.26 14.42
CA PRO A 232 10.56 12.52 14.85
C PRO A 232 9.43 13.42 15.35
N ALA A 233 9.75 14.57 15.95
CA ALA A 233 8.75 15.51 16.47
C ALA A 233 7.95 16.23 15.36
N SER A 234 8.49 16.28 14.13
CA SER A 234 7.90 16.94 12.96
C SER A 234 6.87 16.09 12.20
N ARG A 235 6.72 14.80 12.58
CA ARG A 235 5.87 13.84 11.87
C ARG A 235 4.42 14.28 11.80
N LYS A 236 3.88 14.23 10.58
CA LYS A 236 2.51 14.56 10.21
C LYS A 236 1.93 13.44 9.33
N TYR A 237 0.61 13.37 9.25
CA TYR A 237 -0.11 12.30 8.55
C TYR A 237 -1.22 12.86 7.66
N VAL A 238 -1.33 12.35 6.44
CA VAL A 238 -2.50 12.55 5.58
C VAL A 238 -3.14 11.21 5.33
N ARG A 239 -4.47 11.12 5.45
CA ARG A 239 -5.22 9.88 5.21
C ARG A 239 -6.31 10.08 4.17
N PHE A 240 -6.22 9.32 3.09
CA PHE A 240 -7.24 9.24 2.06
C PHE A 240 -8.03 7.95 2.21
N TYR A 241 -9.30 8.08 2.58
CA TYR A 241 -10.24 6.96 2.63
C TYR A 241 -10.95 6.82 1.29
N TYR A 242 -10.42 5.98 0.41
CA TYR A 242 -10.95 5.86 -0.96
C TYR A 242 -12.10 4.84 -1.03
N ARG A 243 -13.17 5.20 -1.74
CA ARG A 243 -14.43 4.45 -1.77
C ARG A 243 -15.12 4.60 -3.12
N SER A 244 -15.91 3.60 -3.52
CA SER A 244 -16.80 3.74 -4.67
C SER A 244 -17.88 4.79 -4.38
N LYS A 245 -18.44 5.40 -5.43
CA LYS A 245 -19.58 6.32 -5.30
C LYS A 245 -20.71 5.71 -4.45
N ARG A 246 -21.07 4.44 -4.73
CA ARG A 246 -22.10 3.69 -3.99
C ARG A 246 -21.77 3.55 -2.50
N ALA A 247 -20.51 3.30 -2.16
CA ALA A 247 -20.08 3.19 -0.77
C ALA A 247 -20.16 4.55 -0.05
N LEU A 248 -19.79 5.65 -0.72
CA LEU A 248 -19.92 7.01 -0.18
C LEU A 248 -21.39 7.42 0.00
N GLN A 249 -22.28 7.00 -0.90
CA GLN A 249 -23.74 7.16 -0.74
C GLN A 249 -24.25 6.39 0.48
N GLY A 250 -23.78 5.15 0.68
CA GLY A 250 -24.11 4.36 1.87
C GLY A 250 -23.63 4.98 3.19
N LEU A 251 -22.55 5.78 3.14
CA LEU A 251 -22.06 6.56 4.28
C LEU A 251 -22.79 7.91 4.46
N GLY A 252 -23.67 8.30 3.53
CA GLY A 252 -24.31 9.62 3.52
C GLY A 252 -23.37 10.78 3.18
N VAL A 253 -22.17 10.49 2.67
CA VAL A 253 -21.19 11.51 2.26
C VAL A 253 -21.56 12.11 0.90
N VAL A 254 -22.10 11.28 0.01
CA VAL A 254 -22.60 11.68 -1.32
C VAL A 254 -24.11 11.46 -1.36
N PRO A 255 -24.90 12.40 -1.93
CA PRO A 255 -26.33 12.19 -2.11
C PRO A 255 -26.63 10.91 -2.90
N ALA A 256 -27.68 10.19 -2.49
CA ALA A 256 -28.19 9.08 -3.28
C ALA A 256 -28.67 9.62 -4.63
N ASP A 257 -28.38 8.89 -5.72
CA ASP A 257 -28.93 9.23 -7.02
C ASP A 257 -30.45 9.10 -6.93
N ASP A 258 -31.19 10.14 -7.33
CA ASP A 258 -32.65 10.10 -7.34
C ASP A 258 -33.09 8.89 -8.18
N ALA A 259 -33.86 7.98 -7.56
CA ALA A 259 -34.32 6.74 -8.18
C ALA A 259 -35.23 6.95 -9.42
N SER A 260 -35.45 8.21 -9.83
CA SER A 260 -36.36 8.60 -10.90
C SER A 260 -35.78 8.57 -12.32
N THR A 261 -34.48 8.29 -12.50
CA THR A 261 -33.88 8.28 -13.86
C THR A 261 -33.62 6.90 -14.45
N THR A 262 -33.88 5.81 -13.71
CA THR A 262 -33.85 4.46 -14.26
C THR A 262 -35.20 4.10 -14.89
N ASN A 263 -35.55 4.79 -15.97
CA ASN A 263 -36.43 4.22 -17.00
C ASN A 263 -35.61 3.26 -17.88
N GLU A 264 -34.89 2.31 -17.27
CA GLU A 264 -34.56 1.09 -17.99
C GLU A 264 -35.80 0.20 -17.90
N ALA A 265 -36.46 0.04 -19.05
CA ALA A 265 -37.52 -0.94 -19.21
C ALA A 265 -37.05 -2.27 -18.60
N PRO A 266 -37.92 -2.99 -17.87
CA PRO A 266 -37.54 -4.26 -17.25
C PRO A 266 -36.99 -5.18 -18.35
N MET A 267 -35.68 -5.44 -18.30
CA MET A 267 -35.08 -6.52 -19.08
C MET A 267 -35.89 -7.77 -18.77
N GLN A 268 -36.69 -8.19 -19.75
CA GLN A 268 -37.41 -9.44 -19.71
C GLN A 268 -36.39 -10.53 -19.38
N LYS A 269 -36.63 -11.25 -18.28
CA LYS A 269 -35.94 -12.52 -18.02
C LYS A 269 -35.98 -13.34 -19.32
N PRO A 270 -34.84 -13.83 -19.83
CA PRO A 270 -34.88 -14.80 -20.90
C PRO A 270 -35.74 -15.98 -20.44
N PRO A 271 -36.67 -16.47 -21.28
CA PRO A 271 -37.57 -17.55 -20.89
C PRO A 271 -36.75 -18.78 -20.50
N THR A 272 -36.99 -19.26 -19.29
CA THR A 272 -36.50 -20.55 -18.78
C THR A 272 -36.86 -21.64 -19.80
N PRO A 273 -35.91 -22.41 -20.33
CA PRO A 273 -36.25 -23.53 -21.21
C PRO A 273 -37.10 -24.54 -20.44
N ALA A 274 -38.23 -24.92 -21.03
CA ALA A 274 -39.15 -25.90 -20.49
C ALA A 274 -38.43 -27.22 -20.23
N VAL A 275 -38.41 -27.64 -18.97
CA VAL A 275 -38.05 -28.99 -18.56
C VAL A 275 -39.10 -29.92 -19.16
N ARG A 276 -38.71 -30.71 -20.17
CA ARG A 276 -39.45 -31.89 -20.59
C ARG A 276 -39.29 -32.95 -19.49
N THR A 277 -40.35 -33.15 -18.72
CA THR A 277 -40.55 -34.35 -17.92
C THR A 277 -40.86 -35.48 -18.90
N GLU A 278 -39.87 -36.34 -19.16
CA GLU A 278 -40.14 -37.65 -19.73
C GLU A 278 -40.32 -38.63 -18.58
N ASP A 279 -41.57 -39.00 -18.38
CA ASP A 279 -41.99 -40.16 -17.58
C ASP A 279 -41.27 -41.41 -18.10
N SER A 280 -40.44 -42.01 -17.25
CA SER A 280 -40.02 -43.39 -17.41
C SER A 280 -40.17 -44.14 -16.10
N ASN A 281 -41.16 -45.02 -16.12
CA ASN A 281 -41.38 -46.10 -15.19
C ASN A 281 -40.07 -46.83 -14.87
N HIS A 282 -39.74 -46.97 -13.59
CA HIS A 282 -39.08 -48.19 -13.15
C HIS A 282 -39.58 -48.61 -11.77
N GLU A 283 -40.30 -49.72 -11.82
CA GLU A 283 -40.85 -50.48 -10.71
C GLU A 283 -39.71 -51.23 -9.97
N GLU A 284 -39.87 -51.32 -8.65
CA GLU A 284 -39.55 -52.46 -7.79
C GLU A 284 -38.08 -52.94 -7.59
N ARG A 285 -37.53 -52.78 -6.35
CA ARG A 285 -37.42 -53.86 -5.33
C ARG A 285 -36.43 -53.57 -4.18
N ARG A 286 -36.98 -53.75 -2.96
CA ARG A 286 -36.46 -54.46 -1.77
C ARG A 286 -35.22 -53.97 -0.98
N ASN A 287 -35.54 -53.74 0.31
CA ASN A 287 -34.97 -54.29 1.55
C ASN A 287 -33.61 -53.81 2.10
N GLY A 288 -33.63 -53.51 3.41
CA GLY A 288 -32.55 -53.78 4.36
C GLY A 288 -31.99 -52.54 5.07
N THR A 289 -32.47 -52.21 6.27
CA THR A 289 -31.86 -52.53 7.60
C THR A 289 -30.62 -51.72 7.98
N GLY A 290 -30.69 -51.03 9.13
CA GLY A 290 -29.54 -50.92 10.06
C GLY A 290 -29.05 -49.51 10.43
N SER A 291 -29.52 -49.01 11.58
CA SER A 291 -28.91 -48.01 12.48
C SER A 291 -27.49 -48.41 12.98
N PRO A 292 -26.78 -47.70 13.89
CA PRO A 292 -26.66 -46.28 14.28
C PRO A 292 -25.15 -45.82 14.36
N PRO A 293 -24.79 -44.64 14.94
CA PRO A 293 -23.47 -44.01 14.77
C PRO A 293 -22.46 -44.32 15.88
N THR A 294 -21.18 -44.06 15.63
CA THR A 294 -20.10 -44.11 16.63
C THR A 294 -19.38 -42.76 16.77
N ALA A 295 -19.31 -42.32 18.02
CA ALA A 295 -18.47 -41.26 18.54
C ALA A 295 -17.02 -41.74 18.80
N HIS A 296 -16.21 -40.85 19.39
CA HIS A 296 -14.81 -40.97 19.86
C HIS A 296 -13.76 -40.40 18.88
N SER A 297 -12.68 -39.74 19.29
CA SER A 297 -12.25 -39.23 20.59
C SER A 297 -11.00 -38.36 20.39
N SER A 298 -10.84 -37.40 21.30
CA SER A 298 -9.62 -36.70 21.71
C SER A 298 -8.27 -37.43 21.56
N GLY A 299 -7.22 -36.66 21.24
CA GLY A 299 -5.84 -37.08 21.40
C GLY A 299 -4.80 -35.96 21.28
N LYS A 300 -4.57 -35.20 22.36
CA LYS A 300 -3.34 -34.42 22.58
C LYS A 300 -2.12 -35.35 22.59
N LYS A 301 -1.01 -34.97 21.96
CA LYS A 301 0.32 -35.25 22.53
C LYS A 301 1.39 -34.25 22.07
N ARG A 302 2.15 -33.84 23.07
CA ARG A 302 3.20 -32.84 23.19
C ARG A 302 4.54 -33.56 23.26
N LYS A 303 5.60 -33.01 22.64
CA LYS A 303 7.06 -33.23 22.85
C LYS A 303 7.74 -32.24 21.88
N GLN A 304 8.48 -31.19 22.25
CA GLN A 304 9.57 -30.98 23.22
C GLN A 304 10.79 -31.86 22.96
N SER A 305 11.80 -31.28 22.32
CA SER A 305 13.23 -31.59 22.52
C SER A 305 14.09 -30.43 22.01
N GLU A 306 14.89 -29.89 22.93
CA GLU A 306 16.06 -29.03 22.74
C GLU A 306 17.16 -29.83 21.99
N SER A 307 18.14 -29.26 21.31
CA SER A 307 19.30 -28.56 21.90
C SER A 307 20.41 -28.42 20.83
N ALA A 308 21.25 -27.37 20.99
CA ALA A 308 22.70 -27.27 20.71
C ALA A 308 23.25 -27.62 19.30
N SER A 309 24.36 -27.09 18.78
CA SER A 309 25.33 -26.06 19.13
C SER A 309 26.29 -25.91 17.93
N SER A 310 26.81 -24.70 17.74
CA SER A 310 28.09 -24.29 17.10
C SER A 310 28.90 -25.26 16.23
N ILE A 311 29.44 -24.74 15.10
CA ILE A 311 30.87 -24.88 14.71
C ILE A 311 31.26 -23.68 13.85
N ALA A 312 32.42 -23.12 14.18
CA ALA A 312 33.15 -22.08 13.47
C ALA A 312 33.95 -22.65 12.28
N SER A 313 34.18 -21.83 11.25
CA SER A 313 35.27 -22.05 10.29
C SER A 313 36.02 -20.74 10.02
N LYS A 314 37.35 -20.84 10.13
CA LYS A 314 38.36 -19.83 9.84
C LYS A 314 38.92 -20.03 8.43
N GLY A 315 39.44 -18.93 7.85
CA GLY A 315 40.43 -18.89 6.77
C GLY A 315 39.83 -18.82 5.36
N SER A 316 40.42 -18.15 4.37
CA SER A 316 41.70 -17.46 4.23
C SER A 316 41.71 -16.75 2.85
N SER A 317 42.43 -15.61 2.78
CA SER A 317 43.24 -15.10 1.65
C SER A 317 42.67 -14.98 0.22
N GLY A 318 42.79 -13.78 -0.37
CA GLY A 318 42.72 -13.61 -1.83
C GLY A 318 42.78 -12.16 -2.30
N SER A 319 43.95 -11.53 -2.16
CA SER A 319 44.26 -10.21 -2.74
C SER A 319 44.42 -10.30 -4.25
N SER A 320 43.80 -9.40 -5.02
CA SER A 320 44.25 -9.06 -6.39
C SER A 320 43.77 -7.68 -6.82
N ARG A 321 44.72 -6.74 -6.78
CA ARG A 321 44.71 -5.44 -7.46
C ARG A 321 44.55 -5.64 -8.96
N LYS A 322 43.75 -4.80 -9.62
CA LYS A 322 44.03 -4.39 -11.00
C LYS A 322 43.79 -2.89 -11.16
N LYS A 323 44.90 -2.15 -11.31
CA LYS A 323 44.95 -0.78 -11.81
C LYS A 323 44.39 -0.77 -13.24
N ARG A 324 43.57 0.21 -13.60
CA ARG A 324 43.47 0.68 -14.98
C ARG A 324 43.55 2.19 -15.02
N HIS A 325 44.16 2.60 -16.12
CA HIS A 325 44.81 3.85 -16.42
C HIS A 325 43.80 4.96 -16.72
N VAL A 326 44.26 6.17 -16.42
CA VAL A 326 43.84 7.47 -16.96
C VAL A 326 44.00 7.47 -18.48
N ALA A 327 43.02 8.05 -19.18
CA ALA A 327 43.22 8.72 -20.45
C ALA A 327 42.31 9.95 -20.45
N GLU A 328 42.95 11.12 -20.41
CA GLU A 328 42.40 12.42 -20.77
C GLU A 328 42.10 12.45 -22.27
N GLU A 329 40.98 13.07 -22.64
CA GLU A 329 40.89 14.06 -23.71
C GLU A 329 39.78 15.07 -23.37
#